data_AF-A0A970RR44-F1
#
_entry.id   AF-A0A970RR44-F1
#
_cell.length_a   1.000
_cell.length_b   1.000
_cell.length_c   1.000
_cell.angle_alpha   90.00
_cell.angle_beta   90.00
_cell.angle_gamma   90.00
#
_symmetry.space_group_name_H-M   'P 1'
#
loop_
_entity.id
_entity.type
_entity.pdbx_description
1 polymer ?
#
loop_
_entity_poly.entity_id
_entity_poly.type
_entity_poly.pdbx_seq_one_letter_code
_entity_poly.pdbx_strand_id
1 'polypeptide(L)' 'VNRARKIQKFLSQPFFVTAESTGYEPRSVPLSRTVQSFAAIISGKVDHIPEQHFFMKGDIDDVIASYAKEANPSQNPSV' A
#
# COMPACT_ATOMS: atom_id res chain seq x y z
N VAL A 1 -5.37 -18.25 -2.80
CA VAL A 1 -4.00 -17.80 -3.15
C VAL A 1 -3.86 -16.26 -3.17
N ASN A 2 -4.95 -15.50 -3.33
CA ASN A 2 -4.91 -14.03 -3.49
C ASN A 2 -4.32 -13.28 -2.27
N ARG A 3 -4.60 -13.71 -1.03
CA ARG A 3 -4.06 -13.04 0.17
C ARG A 3 -2.52 -13.10 0.27
N ALA A 4 -1.91 -14.23 -0.12
CA ALA A 4 -0.46 -14.38 -0.12
C ALA A 4 0.22 -13.42 -1.11
N ARG A 5 -0.38 -13.22 -2.30
CA ARG A 5 0.10 -12.24 -3.28
C ARG A 5 -0.02 -10.79 -2.76
N LYS A 6 -1.12 -10.46 -2.08
CA LYS A 6 -1.28 -9.16 -1.43
C LYS A 6 -0.20 -8.91 -0.37
N ILE A 7 0.10 -9.91 0.46
CA ILE A 7 1.18 -9.82 1.46
C ILE A 7 2.54 -9.62 0.78
N GLN A 8 2.82 -10.38 -0.28
CA GLN A 8 4.07 -10.24 -1.04
C GLN A 8 4.23 -8.82 -1.61
N LYS A 9 3.15 -8.22 -2.11
CA LYS A 9 3.16 -6.84 -2.60
C LYS A 9 3.26 -5.83 -1.47
N PHE A 10 2.57 -6.06 -0.34
CA PHE A 10 2.61 -5.17 0.82
C PHE A 10 3.98 -5.09 1.50
N LEU A 11 4.82 -6.12 1.35
CA LEU A 11 6.22 -6.08 1.77
C LEU A 11 7.09 -5.14 0.91
N SER A 12 6.58 -4.68 -0.23
CA SER A 12 7.27 -3.70 -1.06
C SER A 12 6.95 -2.28 -0.54
N GLN A 13 7.92 -1.68 0.14
CA GLN A 13 7.81 -0.34 0.72
C GLN A 13 8.73 0.66 0.01
N PRO A 14 8.34 1.93 -0.15
CA PRO A 14 9.19 2.97 -0.71
C PRO A 14 10.28 3.35 0.30
N PHE A 15 11.53 3.10 -0.04
CA PHE A 15 12.66 3.43 0.83
C PHE A 15 13.14 4.87 0.61
N PHE A 16 13.60 5.51 1.68
CA PHE A 16 14.21 6.84 1.65
C PHE A 16 15.37 6.94 0.64
N VAL A 17 16.19 5.89 0.54
CA VAL A 17 17.35 5.85 -0.36
C VAL A 17 16.95 5.65 -1.83
N THR A 18 15.76 5.11 -2.10
CA THR A 18 15.29 4.85 -3.48
C THR A 18 14.29 5.88 -3.97
N ALA A 19 13.93 6.88 -3.16
CA ALA A 19 12.90 7.87 -3.47
C ALA A 19 13.22 8.63 -4.77
N GLU A 20 14.48 9.06 -4.94
CA GLU A 20 14.92 9.79 -6.13
C GLU A 20 14.86 8.94 -7.41
N SER A 21 15.02 7.62 -7.31
CA SER A 21 14.99 6.73 -8.47
C SER A 21 13.58 6.20 -8.79
N THR A 22 12.73 6.07 -7.77
CA THR A 22 11.41 5.44 -7.92
C THR A 22 10.26 6.45 -8.04
N GLY A 23 10.47 7.70 -7.65
CA GLY A 23 9.45 8.75 -7.69
C GLY A 23 8.34 8.59 -6.65
N TYR A 24 8.42 7.59 -5.77
CA TYR A 24 7.49 7.41 -4.66
C TYR A 24 7.94 8.20 -3.43
N GLU A 25 6.97 8.80 -2.75
CA GLU A 25 7.22 9.50 -1.49
C GLU A 25 7.70 8.51 -0.43
N PRO A 26 8.87 8.75 0.20
CA PRO A 26 9.43 7.80 1.14
C PRO A 26 8.61 7.76 2.42
N ARG A 27 8.35 6.55 2.93
CA ARG A 27 7.58 6.36 4.16
C ARG A 27 8.36 5.57 5.19
N SER A 28 8.28 6.02 6.43
CA SER A 28 8.68 5.24 7.60
C SER A 28 7.43 4.77 8.31
N VAL A 29 7.31 3.45 8.49
CA VAL A 29 6.15 2.83 9.15
C VAL A 29 6.62 2.29 10.49
N PRO A 30 6.00 2.70 11.62
CA PRO A 30 6.34 2.17 12.93
C PRO A 30 5.86 0.72 13.05
N LEU A 31 6.59 -0.09 13.83
CA LEU A 31 6.31 -1.52 14.02
C LEU A 31 4.86 -1.83 14.41
N SER A 32 4.27 -1.01 15.29
CA SER A 32 2.89 -1.17 15.72
C SER A 32 1.89 -1.08 14.56
N ARG A 33 2.13 -0.19 13.59
CA ARG A 33 1.31 -0.04 12.39
C ARG A 33 1.54 -1.17 11.40
N THR A 34 2.76 -1.66 11.28
CA THR A 34 3.07 -2.84 10.47
C THR A 34 2.28 -4.05 10.97
N VAL A 35 2.35 -4.37 12.26
CA VAL A 35 1.61 -5.51 12.85
C VAL A 35 0.10 -5.39 12.64
N GLN A 36 -0.48 -4.19 12.84
CA GLN A 36 -1.89 -3.94 12.58
C GLN A 36 -2.27 -4.12 11.10
N SER A 37 -1.42 -3.66 10.18
CA SER A 37 -1.65 -3.77 8.74
C SER A 37 -1.64 -5.24 8.28
N PHE A 38 -0.68 -6.03 8.76
CA PHE A 38 -0.64 -7.47 8.50
C PHE A 38 -1.85 -8.20 9.09
N ALA A 39 -2.26 -7.85 10.32
CA ALA A 39 -3.47 -8.42 10.92
C ALA A 39 -4.74 -8.08 10.12
N ALA A 40 -4.84 -6.86 9.57
CA ALA A 40 -5.96 -6.45 8.71
C ALA A 40 -6.02 -7.24 7.39
N ILE A 41 -4.86 -7.52 6.78
CA ILE A 41 -4.76 -8.33 5.56
C ILE A 41 -5.14 -9.79 5.84
N ILE A 42 -4.65 -10.37 6.94
CA ILE A 42 -4.92 -11.76 7.31
C ILE A 42 -6.39 -11.96 7.70
N SER A 43 -6.97 -11.00 8.44
CA SER A 43 -8.39 -11.02 8.82
C SER A 43 -9.36 -10.77 7.65
N GLY A 44 -8.85 -10.39 6.47
CA GLY A 44 -9.66 -10.21 5.26
C GLY A 44 -10.42 -8.87 5.19
N LYS A 45 -10.14 -7.90 6.07
CA LYS A 45 -10.79 -6.58 6.06
C LYS A 45 -10.61 -5.83 4.74
N VAL A 46 -9.49 -6.08 4.06
CA VAL A 46 -9.08 -5.44 2.80
C VAL A 46 -9.16 -6.39 1.61
N ASP A 47 -9.96 -7.47 1.71
CA ASP A 47 -10.07 -8.43 0.62
C ASP A 47 -10.70 -7.85 -0.65
N HIS A 48 -11.54 -6.82 -0.50
CA HIS A 48 -12.18 -6.07 -1.58
C HIS A 48 -11.19 -5.24 -2.43
N ILE A 49 -10.00 -4.92 -1.88
CA ILE A 49 -9.01 -4.10 -2.58
C ILE A 49 -8.14 -4.98 -3.50
N PRO A 50 -7.96 -4.62 -4.79
CA PRO A 50 -7.05 -5.29 -5.71
C PRO A 50 -5.59 -5.28 -5.22
N GLU A 51 -4.80 -6.30 -5.61
CA GLU A 51 -3.39 -6.44 -5.19
C GLU A 51 -2.47 -5.31 -5.69
N GLN A 52 -2.86 -4.60 -6.75
CA GLN A 52 -2.12 -3.46 -7.30
C GLN A 52 -1.96 -2.32 -6.29
N HIS A 53 -2.97 -2.08 -5.44
CA HIS A 53 -2.92 -1.02 -4.44
C HIS A 53 -2.00 -1.33 -3.25
N PHE A 54 -1.55 -2.58 -3.12
CA PHE A 54 -0.62 -2.99 -2.06
C PHE A 54 0.84 -2.80 -2.46
N PHE A 55 1.13 -2.40 -3.69
CA PHE A 55 2.50 -2.18 -4.17
C PHE A 55 3.04 -0.79 -3.78
N MET A 56 4.28 -0.74 -3.29
CA MET A 56 4.98 0.49 -2.89
C MET A 56 4.16 1.36 -1.91
N LYS A 57 3.50 0.73 -0.93
CA LYS A 57 2.75 1.43 0.13
C LYS A 57 3.45 1.28 1.48
N GLY A 58 3.16 2.21 2.40
CA GLY A 58 3.65 2.13 3.77
C GLY A 58 2.75 1.29 4.68
N ASP A 59 1.60 1.84 5.03
CA ASP A 59 0.59 1.22 5.88
C ASP A 59 -0.69 0.86 5.11
N ILE A 60 -1.63 0.23 5.81
CA ILE A 60 -2.91 -0.15 5.25
C ILE A 60 -3.80 1.05 4.88
N ASP A 61 -3.61 2.19 5.54
CA ASP A 61 -4.41 3.40 5.30
C ASP A 61 -4.10 3.99 3.92
N ASP A 62 -2.85 3.95 3.48
CA ASP A 62 -2.47 4.31 2.10
C ASP A 62 -3.08 3.39 1.04
N VAL A 63 -3.21 2.10 1.35
CA VAL A 63 -3.83 1.14 0.43
C VAL A 63 -5.30 1.52 0.22
N ILE A 64 -6.00 1.85 1.31
CA ILE A 64 -7.40 2.30 1.29
C ILE A 64 -7.53 3.64 0.57
N ALA A 65 -6.64 4.60 0.87
CA ALA A 65 -6.63 5.91 0.21
C ALA A 65 -6.35 5.79 -1.29
N SER A 66 -5.43 4.90 -1.70
CA SER A 66 -5.14 4.63 -3.11
C SER A 66 -6.35 4.04 -3.83
N TYR A 67 -7.07 3.12 -3.19
CA TYR A 67 -8.30 2.54 -3.73
C TYR A 67 -9.41 3.58 -3.87
N ALA A 68 -9.59 4.44 -2.84
CA ALA A 68 -10.56 5.52 -2.86
C ALA A 68 -10.25 6.59 -3.93
N LYS A 69 -8.97 6.88 -4.18
CA LYS A 69 -8.54 7.77 -5.26
C LYS A 69 -8.83 7.19 -6.64
N GLU A 70 -8.56 5.90 -6.87
CA GLU A 70 -8.85 5.27 -8.16
C GLU A 70 -10.37 5.19 -8.45
N ALA A 71 -11.19 5.09 -7.40
CA ALA A 71 -12.65 5.21 -7.53
C ALA A 71 -13.13 6.62 -7.91
N ASN A 72 -12.30 7.66 -7.78
CA ASN A 72 -12.61 9.05 -8.12
C ASN A 72 -11.52 9.66 -9.03
N PRO A 73 -11.59 9.46 -10.36
CA PRO A 73 -10.51 9.76 -11.31
C PRO A 73 -10.20 11.26 -11.54
N SER A 74 -10.76 12.18 -10.76
CA SER A 74 -10.62 13.63 -10.94
C SER A 74 -9.37 14.27 -10.31
N GLN A 75 -8.46 13.48 -9.73
CA GLN A 75 -7.19 13.99 -9.17
C GLN A 75 -5.99 13.11 -9.53
N ASN A 76 -5.62 13.10 -10.81
CA ASN A 76 -4.28 12.71 -11.23
C ASN A 76 -3.53 13.98 -11.69
N PRO A 77 -2.54 14.50 -10.95
CA PRO A 77 -1.44 15.16 -11.61
C PRO A 77 -0.57 14.04 -12.20
N SER A 78 -0.65 13.91 -13.53
CA SER A 78 0.32 13.20 -14.33
C SER A 78 1.73 13.68 -13.99
N VAL A 79 2.63 12.73 -13.78
CA VAL A 79 4.01 12.82 -14.29
C VAL A 79 4.32 11.49 -14.93
#